data_AF-A0A932TSB9-F1
#
_entry.id   AF-A0A932TSB9-F1
#
_cell.length_a   1.000
_cell.length_b   1.000
_cell.length_c   1.000
_cell.angle_alpha   90.00
_cell.angle_beta   90.00
_cell.angle_gamma   90.00
#
_symmetry.space_group_name_H-M   'P 1'
#
loop_
_entity.id
_entity.type
_entity.pdbx_description
1 polymer ?
#
loop_
_entity_poly.entity_id
_entity_poly.type
_entity_poly.pdbx_seq_one_letter_code
_entity_poly.pdbx_strand_id
1 'polypeptide(L)' 'MGANIGLKTVGGIRSAEFALELLNAGASRPGTASGVRILEEREAAMERKEPAGARRK' A
#
# COMPACT_ATOMS: atom_id res chain seq x y z
N MET A 1 17.29 21.19 4.25
CA MET A 1 16.44 20.46 3.28
C MET A 1 15.04 20.38 3.84
N GLY A 2 14.01 20.70 3.05
CA GLY A 2 12.66 21.02 3.52
C GLY A 2 11.88 19.81 4.06
N ALA A 3 11.22 19.98 5.20
CA ALA A 3 10.48 18.96 5.95
C ALA A 3 9.22 18.38 5.26
N ASN A 4 9.02 18.64 3.96
CA ASN A 4 7.80 18.27 3.23
C ASN A 4 8.09 17.66 1.85
N ILE A 5 9.29 17.10 1.64
CA ILE A 5 9.64 16.43 0.39
C ILE A 5 9.17 14.98 0.50
N GLY A 6 8.04 14.67 -0.15
CA GLY A 6 7.53 13.31 -0.26
C GLY A 6 8.24 12.53 -1.37
N LEU A 7 8.64 11.29 -1.08
CA LEU A 7 9.29 10.40 -2.05
C LEU A 7 8.24 9.65 -2.88
N LYS A 8 8.23 9.86 -4.19
CA LYS A 8 7.41 9.08 -5.12
C LYS A 8 8.21 7.89 -5.64
N THR A 9 7.72 6.68 -5.42
CA THR A 9 8.28 5.46 -6.01
C THR A 9 7.49 5.11 -7.27
N VAL A 10 8.17 4.80 -8.38
CA VAL A 10 7.53 4.44 -9.65
C VAL A 10 8.23 3.27 -10.31
N GLY A 11 7.46 2.40 -10.97
CA GLY A 11 7.97 1.29 -11.78
C GLY A 11 8.05 -0.03 -11.02
N GLY A 12 7.56 -1.11 -11.65
CA GLY A 12 7.81 -2.49 -11.19
C GLY A 12 7.07 -2.96 -9.93
N ILE A 13 6.32 -2.12 -9.22
CA ILE A 13 5.58 -2.51 -8.02
C ILE A 13 4.39 -3.38 -8.42
N ARG A 14 4.51 -4.71 -8.25
CA ARG A 14 3.54 -5.72 -8.72
C ARG A 14 2.84 -6.50 -7.60
N SER A 15 3.23 -6.27 -6.36
CA SER A 15 2.75 -7.02 -5.20
C SER A 15 2.55 -6.09 -4.00
N ALA A 16 1.58 -6.42 -3.15
CA ALA A 16 1.29 -5.67 -1.94
C ALA A 16 2.47 -5.60 -0.96
N GLU A 17 3.23 -6.70 -0.80
CA GLU A 17 4.40 -6.74 0.09
C GLU A 17 5.47 -5.73 -0.32
N PHE A 18 5.84 -5.72 -1.60
CA PHE A 18 6.85 -4.78 -2.11
C PHE A 18 6.38 -3.32 -1.98
N ALA A 19 5.09 -3.05 -2.16
CA ALA A 19 4.54 -1.72 -1.93
C ALA A 19 4.68 -1.30 -0.44
N LEU A 20 4.47 -2.22 0.50
CA LEU A 20 4.64 -1.99 1.94
C LEU A 20 6.10 -1.75 2.32
N GLU A 21 7.04 -2.50 1.75
CA GLU A 21 8.47 -2.28 1.96
C GLU A 21 8.89 -0.87 1.53
N LEU A 22 8.39 -0.39 0.39
CA LEU A 22 8.67 0.96 -0.09
C LEU A 22 8.10 2.03 0.84
N LEU A 23 6.88 1.83 1.34
CA LEU A 23 6.28 2.73 2.34
C LEU A 23 7.11 2.76 3.62
N ASN A 24 7.56 1.61 4.11
CA ASN A 24 8.42 1.50 5.29
C ASN A 24 9.80 2.14 5.07
N ALA A 25 10.32 2.10 3.85
CA ALA A 25 11.56 2.78 3.45
C ALA A 25 11.40 4.31 3.35
N GLY A 26 10.20 4.85 3.58
CA GLY A 26 9.92 6.29 3.56
C GLY A 26 9.32 6.81 2.26
N ALA A 27 8.85 5.93 1.37
CA ALA A 27 8.06 6.36 0.22
C ALA A 27 6.75 7.00 0.71
N SER A 28 6.46 8.20 0.24
CA SER A 28 5.20 8.89 0.54
C SER A 28 4.13 8.64 -0.52
N ARG A 29 4.54 8.23 -1.73
CA ARG A 29 3.59 8.04 -2.85
C ARG A 29 4.02 6.92 -3.80
N PRO A 30 3.46 5.71 -3.67
CA PRO A 30 3.68 4.65 -4.66
C PRO A 30 2.93 4.94 -5.96
N GLY A 31 3.60 4.75 -7.09
CA GLY A 31 3.07 4.86 -8.43
C GLY A 31 3.24 3.54 -9.18
N THR A 32 2.14 2.85 -9.42
CA THR A 32 2.12 1.53 -10.05
C THR A 32 1.01 1.42 -11.09
N ALA A 33 1.28 0.71 -12.18
CA ALA A 33 0.28 0.34 -13.18
C ALA A 33 -0.60 -0.83 -12.71
N SER A 34 -0.20 -1.54 -11.66
CA SER A 34 -0.90 -2.71 -11.09
C SER A 34 -1.64 -2.37 -9.78
N GLY A 35 -2.04 -1.11 -9.61
CA GLY A 35 -2.61 -0.62 -8.35
C GLY A 35 -3.88 -1.34 -7.90
N VAL A 36 -4.78 -1.65 -8.84
CA VAL A 36 -6.02 -2.40 -8.55
C VAL A 36 -5.70 -3.77 -7.98
N ARG A 37 -4.83 -4.53 -8.65
CA ARG A 37 -4.40 -5.87 -8.22
C ARG A 37 -3.79 -5.87 -6.83
N ILE A 38 -2.93 -4.89 -6.53
CA ILE A 38 -2.31 -4.74 -5.21
C ILE A 38 -3.37 -4.48 -4.13
N LEU A 39 -4.41 -3.70 -4.46
CA LEU A 39 -5.53 -3.44 -3.56
C LEU A 39 -6.34 -4.72 -3.31
N GLU A 40 -6.66 -5.47 -4.36
CA GLU A 40 -7.36 -6.75 -4.26
C GLU A 40 -6.57 -7.78 -3.43
N GLU A 41 -5.25 -7.87 -3.64
CA GLU A 41 -4.37 -8.73 -2.83
C GLU A 41 -4.41 -8.33 -1.34
N ARG A 42 -4.44 -7.02 -1.06
CA ARG A 42 -4.56 -6.51 0.32
C ARG A 42 -5.92 -6.81 0.93
N GLU A 43 -7.01 -6.63 0.18
CA GLU A 43 -8.36 -6.90 0.67
C GLU A 43 -8.57 -8.40 0.92
N ALA A 44 -8.12 -9.26 0.01
CA ALA A 44 -8.13 -10.71 0.21
C ALA A 44 -7.28 -11.14 1.42
N ALA A 45 -6.16 -10.46 1.68
CA ALA A 45 -5.34 -10.69 2.87
C ALA A 45 -5.98 -10.17 4.16
N MET A 46 -6.78 -9.09 4.09
CA MET A 46 -7.49 -8.52 5.23
C MET A 46 -8.74 -9.35 5.59
N GLU A 47 -9.47 -9.82 4.59
CA GLU A 47 -10.64 -10.69 4.77
C GLU A 47 -10.27 -12.04 5.41
N ARG A 48 -9.05 -12.52 5.16
CA ARG A 48 -8.49 -13.69 5.87
C ARG A 48 -8.12 -13.41 7.33
N LYS A 49 -7.94 -12.15 7.73
CA LYS A 49 -7.52 -11.75 9.08
C LYS A 49 -8.66 -11.19 9.94
N GLU A 50 -9.84 -10.92 9.38
CA GLU A 50 -10.98 -10.36 10.10
C GLU A 50 -12.26 -11.21 9.90
N PRO A 51 -12.77 -11.83 10.97
CA PRO A 51 -14.21 -11.78 11.21
C PRO A 51 -14.44 -11.10 12.57
N ALA A 52 -14.27 -9.79 12.67
CA ALA A 52 -14.60 -9.06 13.90
C ALA A 52 -14.89 -7.59 13.60
N GLY A 53 -16.17 -7.22 13.70
CA GLY A 53 -16.65 -5.94 13.24
C GLY A 53 -16.16 -4.72 14.02
N ALA A 54 -16.10 -3.59 13.31
CA ALA A 54 -16.31 -2.27 13.88
C ALA A 54 -16.71 -1.30 12.78
N ARG A 55 -17.87 -1.55 12.14
CA ARG A 55 -18.64 -0.47 11.54
C ARG A 55 -19.12 0.41 12.70
N ARG A 56 -18.33 1.40 13.11
CA ARG A 56 -18.84 2.49 13.95
C ARG A 56 -19.35 3.60 13.05
N LYS A 57 -20.62 3.92 13.29
CA LYS A 57 -21.47 4.95 12.68
C LYS A 57 -20.80 6.30 12.55
#